data_AF-A0A6A2V8J4-F1
#
_entry.id   AF-A0A6A2V8J4-F1
#
_cell.length_a   1.000
_cell.length_b   1.000
_cell.length_c   1.000
_cell.angle_alpha   90.00
_cell.angle_beta   90.00
_cell.angle_gamma   90.00
#
_symmetry.space_group_name_H-M   'P 1'
#
loop_
_entity.id
_entity.type
_entity.pdbx_description
1 polymer ?
#
loop_
_entity_poly.entity_id
_entity_poly.type
_entity_poly.pdbx_seq_one_letter_code
_entity_poly.pdbx_strand_id
1 'polypeptide(L)'
;MQLKKHNSKTPPERKPKWLRKGIALLTAVATLATGGIIASTAYAGGGGGNETAGPGGTPSKSRDVWWTYKDQALSNPNDVTSGSFGSAASDAPVYEAFKEAGISVDTEGPTKITAAREQAYNECVNGFHQRHPGEGDGDCRVVAVGAMLGDNAYHGTSWQEDIASHWVTYWDQYIKPVEYNYAGTRGYHVYAPFEDDKSMSVQGIMNERVCGNAASCPAENKAVINQLSIVVIVLDKYQPAAPIVKFTPTISTDAPHIIQEGQSITDKVTVGLKLGDKWADGVSITAKGYYFTGSKDVILKQRQYTGDKTDAGFKAYLTNIEKAGGVQLGDPVTLTFTGIGNQTATLNKKAPANTWGTWVFDGKTSGTVAGFVGGRCALI
;
A
#
# COMPACT_ATOMS: atom_id res chain seq x y z
N MET A 1 4.72 -57.75 35.44
CA MET A 1 5.24 -58.46 34.25
C MET A 1 4.09 -58.57 33.26
N GLN A 2 4.27 -58.06 32.04
CA GLN A 2 3.21 -57.93 31.02
C GLN A 2 2.86 -59.26 30.35
N LEU A 3 1.66 -59.34 29.72
CA LEU A 3 1.37 -59.82 28.35
C LEU A 3 -0.17 -59.99 28.19
N LYS A 4 -0.87 -59.09 27.48
CA LYS A 4 -1.28 -59.14 26.05
C LYS A 4 -2.22 -60.29 25.63
N LYS A 5 -3.43 -59.92 25.17
CA LYS A 5 -4.15 -60.30 23.91
C LYS A 5 -5.68 -60.20 24.13
N HIS A 6 -6.41 -59.29 23.46
CA HIS A 6 -6.88 -59.24 22.06
C HIS A 6 -8.24 -59.91 21.80
N ASN A 7 -9.06 -59.19 21.00
CA ASN A 7 -10.26 -59.58 20.23
C ASN A 7 -11.60 -59.26 20.90
N SER A 8 -12.30 -58.16 20.61
CA SER A 8 -12.76 -57.62 19.30
C SER A 8 -13.57 -58.64 18.50
N LYS A 9 -14.89 -58.42 18.43
CA LYS A 9 -15.80 -59.01 17.44
C LYS A 9 -16.15 -57.92 16.40
N THR A 10 -16.01 -58.29 15.14
CA THR A 10 -16.33 -57.57 13.87
C THR A 10 -17.46 -58.36 13.14
N PRO A 11 -18.02 -58.02 11.94
CA PRO A 11 -17.98 -56.83 11.03
C PRO A 11 -19.41 -56.53 10.42
N PRO A 12 -19.60 -56.04 9.17
CA PRO A 12 -19.25 -54.75 8.51
C PRO A 12 -20.49 -53.99 7.97
N GLU A 13 -20.36 -52.72 7.54
CA GLU A 13 -20.77 -52.33 6.18
C GLU A 13 -20.26 -50.94 5.74
N ARG A 14 -20.33 -50.72 4.43
CA ARG A 14 -19.46 -49.92 3.58
C ARG A 14 -19.62 -48.39 3.72
N LYS A 15 -18.47 -47.69 3.62
CA LYS A 15 -18.33 -46.30 3.16
C LYS A 15 -18.64 -46.23 1.64
N PRO A 16 -19.09 -45.09 1.04
CA PRO A 16 -18.26 -43.87 1.05
C PRO A 16 -18.91 -42.47 1.00
N LYS A 17 -18.12 -41.53 1.56
CA LYS A 17 -17.76 -40.16 1.10
C LYS A 17 -18.85 -39.20 0.64
N TRP A 18 -19.12 -38.17 1.45
CA TRP A 18 -18.88 -36.73 1.16
C TRP A 18 -19.43 -35.86 2.33
N LEU A 19 -18.56 -35.11 3.04
CA LEU A 19 -18.50 -33.63 3.08
C LEU A 19 -19.74 -33.00 3.78
N ARG A 20 -19.70 -32.30 4.93
CA ARG A 20 -18.77 -31.28 5.43
C ARG A 20 -18.81 -31.20 6.96
N LYS A 21 -17.63 -30.95 7.54
CA LYS A 21 -17.42 -30.55 8.93
C LYS A 21 -17.89 -29.10 9.11
N GLY A 22 -18.81 -28.86 10.04
CA GLY A 22 -19.00 -27.53 10.64
C GLY A 22 -18.28 -27.52 11.97
N ILE A 23 -17.07 -26.97 12.01
CA ILE A 23 -16.36 -26.68 13.26
C ILE A 23 -16.88 -25.33 13.73
N ALA A 24 -17.68 -25.34 14.78
CA ALA A 24 -17.99 -24.16 15.56
C ALA A 24 -16.74 -23.75 16.34
N LEU A 25 -16.27 -22.52 16.12
CA LEU A 25 -15.29 -21.86 16.98
C LEU A 25 -15.75 -20.41 17.11
N LEU A 26 -16.76 -20.21 17.95
CA LEU A 26 -17.06 -18.92 18.56
C LEU A 26 -16.05 -18.72 19.69
N THR A 27 -14.98 -17.99 19.44
CA THR A 27 -14.17 -17.39 20.51
C THR A 27 -14.92 -16.19 21.04
N ALA A 28 -15.52 -16.35 22.23
CA ALA A 28 -16.04 -15.24 23.01
C ALA A 28 -14.86 -14.37 23.46
N VAL A 29 -14.75 -13.16 22.89
CA VAL A 29 -13.91 -12.10 23.45
C VAL A 29 -14.71 -11.45 24.57
N ALA A 30 -14.35 -11.79 25.81
CA ALA A 30 -14.81 -11.06 26.99
C ALA A 30 -13.83 -9.91 27.25
N THR A 31 -14.19 -8.70 26.84
CA THR A 31 -13.55 -7.48 27.35
C THR A 31 -14.61 -6.68 28.08
N LEU A 32 -14.70 -6.90 29.39
CA LEU A 32 -15.41 -6.03 30.31
C LEU A 32 -14.37 -5.35 31.21
N ALA A 33 -14.07 -4.09 30.92
CA ALA A 33 -13.69 -3.09 31.91
C ALA A 33 -14.01 -1.69 31.35
N THR A 34 -15.20 -1.21 31.73
CA THR A 34 -15.63 0.20 31.82
C THR A 34 -15.67 1.06 30.55
N GLY A 35 -16.86 1.09 29.92
CA GLY A 35 -17.45 2.36 29.44
C GLY A 35 -17.71 2.48 27.93
N GLY A 36 -18.85 1.95 27.47
CA GLY A 36 -19.47 2.36 26.20
C GLY A 36 -19.53 1.27 25.13
N ILE A 37 -20.61 0.48 25.15
CA ILE A 37 -21.00 -0.36 24.02
C ILE A 37 -21.51 0.56 22.90
N ILE A 38 -20.75 0.66 21.81
CA ILE A 38 -21.33 0.88 20.47
C ILE A 38 -20.77 -0.24 19.60
N ALA A 39 -21.60 -1.20 19.26
CA ALA A 39 -21.30 -2.14 18.20
C ALA A 39 -21.36 -1.37 16.86
N SER A 40 -20.22 -0.90 16.34
CA SER A 40 -20.10 -0.49 14.94
C SER A 40 -20.05 -1.76 14.06
N THR A 41 -21.19 -2.45 13.93
CA THR A 41 -21.36 -3.46 12.88
C THR A 41 -22.20 -2.86 11.76
N ALA A 42 -21.57 -2.04 10.93
CA ALA A 42 -22.10 -1.67 9.63
C ALA A 42 -20.90 -1.47 8.69
N TYR A 43 -20.53 -2.53 7.97
CA TYR A 43 -19.66 -2.53 6.78
C TYR A 43 -18.70 -1.32 6.68
N ALA A 44 -17.68 -1.28 7.54
CA ALA A 44 -16.79 -0.13 7.60
C ALA A 44 -15.77 -0.17 6.46
N GLY A 45 -15.88 0.78 5.53
CA GLY A 45 -14.73 1.29 4.82
C GLY A 45 -13.80 1.97 5.83
N GLY A 46 -12.60 1.43 6.05
CA GLY A 46 -11.65 1.92 7.06
C GLY A 46 -12.00 1.44 8.46
N GLY A 47 -11.41 2.06 9.48
CA GLY A 47 -11.71 1.76 10.86
C GLY A 47 -11.53 2.97 11.78
N GLY A 48 -12.44 3.12 12.73
CA GLY A 48 -12.35 4.14 13.77
C GLY A 48 -12.34 3.52 15.16
N GLY A 49 -11.69 4.18 16.10
CA GLY A 49 -11.72 3.77 17.50
C GLY A 49 -11.63 4.97 18.42
N ASN A 50 -12.27 4.89 19.57
CA ASN A 50 -12.35 6.00 20.49
C ASN A 50 -12.44 5.52 21.94
N GLU A 51 -11.96 6.37 22.84
CA GLU A 51 -12.02 6.12 24.28
C GLU A 51 -12.63 7.31 25.00
N THR A 52 -13.40 7.03 26.04
CA THR A 52 -13.88 8.06 26.96
C THR A 52 -12.83 8.30 28.04
N ALA A 53 -12.86 9.46 28.65
CA ALA A 53 -12.17 9.67 29.90
C ALA A 53 -12.90 8.92 31.03
N GLY A 54 -12.12 8.48 32.01
CA GLY A 54 -12.68 7.97 33.27
C GLY A 54 -13.24 9.09 34.16
N PRO A 55 -13.62 8.78 35.41
CA PRO A 55 -14.02 9.78 36.41
C PRO A 55 -12.90 10.81 36.62
N GLY A 56 -13.19 12.09 36.42
CA GLY A 56 -12.17 13.14 36.36
C GLY A 56 -11.50 13.53 37.69
N GLY A 57 -10.23 13.97 37.63
CA GLY A 57 -9.61 15.00 38.50
C GLY A 57 -9.98 16.50 38.25
N THR A 58 -9.09 17.43 38.63
CA THR A 58 -9.38 18.88 38.72
C THR A 58 -9.24 19.61 37.37
N PRO A 59 -10.14 20.54 36.99
CA PRO A 59 -10.04 21.27 35.73
C PRO A 59 -8.75 22.11 35.61
N SER A 60 -8.06 21.99 34.47
CA SER A 60 -7.02 22.96 34.07
C SER A 60 -7.61 24.06 33.18
N LYS A 61 -6.94 25.23 33.18
CA LYS A 61 -7.43 26.51 32.64
C LYS A 61 -7.27 26.67 31.11
N SER A 62 -6.67 25.71 30.41
CA SER A 62 -6.60 25.70 28.94
C SER A 62 -7.00 24.33 28.42
N ARG A 63 -8.10 24.27 27.66
CA ARG A 63 -8.68 23.02 27.16
C ARG A 63 -9.01 23.15 25.70
N ASP A 64 -8.18 22.55 24.87
CA ASP A 64 -8.33 22.59 23.42
C ASP A 64 -8.51 21.18 22.89
N VAL A 65 -9.52 20.99 22.04
CA VAL A 65 -9.56 19.81 21.19
C VAL A 65 -8.51 20.01 20.11
N TRP A 66 -7.71 18.97 19.91
CA TRP A 66 -6.72 18.93 18.87
C TRP A 66 -7.04 17.80 17.90
N TRP A 67 -6.87 18.08 16.61
CA TRP A 67 -6.84 17.08 15.55
C TRP A 67 -5.59 17.24 14.72
N THR A 68 -5.09 16.10 14.23
CA THR A 68 -4.14 16.06 13.14
C THR A 68 -4.57 15.04 12.10
N TYR A 69 -4.22 15.32 10.84
CA TYR A 69 -4.50 14.45 9.71
C TYR A 69 -3.28 14.39 8.79
N LYS A 70 -2.91 13.18 8.37
CA LYS A 70 -1.77 12.94 7.50
C LYS A 70 -2.03 11.76 6.55
N ASP A 71 -2.10 12.09 5.27
CA ASP A 71 -2.13 11.11 4.19
C ASP A 71 -1.51 11.73 2.94
N GLN A 72 -0.17 11.71 2.91
CA GLN A 72 0.70 12.43 1.98
C GLN A 72 1.39 11.49 0.98
N ALA A 73 2.36 12.02 0.24
CA ALA A 73 3.25 11.23 -0.61
C ALA A 73 3.97 10.14 0.20
N LEU A 74 4.02 8.94 -0.38
CA LEU A 74 4.77 7.83 0.20
C LEU A 74 6.24 8.21 0.29
N SER A 75 6.78 8.25 1.51
CA SER A 75 8.22 8.40 1.74
C SER A 75 9.00 7.15 1.30
N ASN A 76 8.33 5.99 1.28
CA ASN A 76 8.83 4.75 0.72
C ASN A 76 7.78 4.15 -0.25
N PRO A 77 8.08 4.07 -1.56
CA PRO A 77 7.18 3.48 -2.56
C PRO A 77 6.71 2.04 -2.28
N ASN A 78 7.45 1.28 -1.48
CA ASN A 78 7.14 -0.11 -1.14
C ASN A 78 6.37 -0.25 0.19
N ASP A 79 6.06 0.87 0.85
CA ASP A 79 5.33 0.89 2.10
C ASP A 79 4.14 1.85 1.96
N VAL A 80 2.94 1.28 1.84
CA VAL A 80 1.68 2.01 1.68
C VAL A 80 1.29 2.83 2.91
N THR A 81 1.95 2.61 4.05
CA THR A 81 1.73 3.37 5.30
C THR A 81 2.65 4.58 5.41
N SER A 82 3.69 4.68 4.57
CA SER A 82 4.78 5.65 4.68
C SER A 82 4.40 7.10 4.34
N GLY A 83 3.19 7.31 3.81
CA GLY A 83 2.60 8.64 3.58
C GLY A 83 1.72 9.11 4.74
N SER A 84 1.39 8.23 5.70
CA SER A 84 0.59 8.58 6.88
C SER A 84 1.46 8.68 8.14
N PHE A 85 0.88 8.55 9.33
CA PHE A 85 1.66 8.39 10.56
C PHE A 85 2.32 7.01 10.69
N GLY A 86 1.94 6.04 9.85
CA GLY A 86 2.48 4.67 9.83
C GLY A 86 1.45 3.58 10.08
N SER A 87 1.93 2.34 10.19
CA SER A 87 1.10 1.13 10.34
C SER A 87 0.35 1.07 11.68
N ALA A 88 -0.97 0.89 11.60
CA ALA A 88 -1.86 0.78 12.75
C ALA A 88 -1.72 -0.54 13.54
N ALA A 89 -0.79 -1.43 13.15
CA ALA A 89 -0.47 -2.65 13.91
C ALA A 89 0.32 -2.38 15.21
N SER A 90 0.69 -1.12 15.48
CA SER A 90 1.38 -0.70 16.71
C SER A 90 0.91 0.69 17.15
N ASP A 91 1.25 1.08 18.38
CA ASP A 91 0.91 2.42 18.91
C ASP A 91 1.83 3.53 18.40
N ALA A 92 2.98 3.17 17.80
CA ALA A 92 4.01 4.13 17.39
C ALA A 92 3.48 5.27 16.50
N PRO A 93 2.59 5.05 15.51
CA PRO A 93 2.02 6.12 14.70
C PRO A 93 1.21 7.14 15.51
N VAL A 94 0.49 6.70 16.54
CA VAL A 94 -0.30 7.61 17.37
C VAL A 94 0.62 8.48 18.23
N TYR A 95 1.68 7.90 18.78
CA TYR A 95 2.72 8.68 19.47
C TYR A 95 3.45 9.65 18.53
N GLU A 96 3.71 9.24 17.28
CA GLU A 96 4.33 10.13 16.30
C GLU A 96 3.41 11.30 15.96
N ALA A 97 2.09 11.09 15.86
CA ALA A 97 1.12 12.17 15.68
C ALA A 97 1.17 13.22 16.81
N PHE A 98 1.24 12.78 18.07
CA PHE A 98 1.43 13.69 19.22
C PHE A 98 2.77 14.40 19.19
N LYS A 99 3.85 13.67 18.88
CA LYS A 99 5.22 14.19 18.80
C LYS A 99 5.39 15.23 17.70
N GLU A 100 4.83 15.00 16.52
CA GLU A 100 4.83 15.96 15.40
C GLU A 100 4.09 17.26 15.77
N ALA A 101 3.08 17.18 16.63
CA ALA A 101 2.35 18.34 17.16
C ALA A 101 2.98 18.98 18.40
N GLY A 102 4.10 18.44 18.93
CA GLY A 102 4.73 18.95 20.14
C GLY A 102 3.90 18.74 21.41
N ILE A 103 3.01 17.75 21.41
CA ILE A 103 2.14 17.40 22.54
C ILE A 103 2.79 16.27 23.34
N SER A 104 2.89 16.43 24.65
CA SER A 104 3.34 15.36 25.54
C SER A 104 2.20 14.40 25.87
N VAL A 105 2.51 13.12 26.01
CA VAL A 105 1.59 12.08 26.50
C VAL A 105 1.99 11.72 27.92
N ASP A 106 1.04 11.79 28.85
CA ASP A 106 1.28 11.47 30.26
C ASP A 106 1.17 9.96 30.57
N THR A 107 1.05 9.60 31.84
CA THR A 107 0.97 8.20 32.29
C THR A 107 -0.36 7.48 32.02
N GLU A 108 -1.50 8.17 31.90
CA GLU A 108 -2.80 7.52 31.64
C GLU A 108 -3.13 7.45 30.14
N GLY A 109 -2.55 8.35 29.34
CA GLY A 109 -2.70 8.37 27.88
C GLY A 109 -2.38 7.05 27.16
N PRO A 110 -1.29 6.32 27.48
CA PRO A 110 -0.88 5.11 26.77
C PRO A 110 -1.97 4.04 26.66
N THR A 111 -2.65 3.70 27.75
CA THR A 111 -3.69 2.67 27.74
C THR A 111 -4.85 3.03 26.82
N LYS A 112 -5.25 4.31 26.78
CA LYS A 112 -6.33 4.79 25.92
C LYS A 112 -5.91 4.90 24.45
N ILE A 113 -4.66 5.27 24.20
CA ILE A 113 -4.07 5.21 22.85
C ILE A 113 -4.13 3.79 22.32
N THR A 114 -3.64 2.82 23.10
CA THR A 114 -3.65 1.41 22.73
C THR A 114 -5.08 0.96 22.43
N ALA A 115 -6.03 1.21 23.34
CA ALA A 115 -7.41 0.76 23.16
C ALA A 115 -8.09 1.39 21.93
N ALA A 116 -8.03 2.72 21.75
CA ALA A 116 -8.62 3.39 20.59
C ALA A 116 -7.99 2.91 19.27
N ARG A 117 -6.66 2.77 19.22
CA ARG A 117 -5.99 2.26 18.02
C ARG A 117 -6.33 0.79 17.75
N GLU A 118 -6.45 -0.05 18.79
CA GLU A 118 -6.80 -1.48 18.62
C GLU A 118 -8.21 -1.64 18.03
N GLN A 119 -9.17 -0.84 18.52
CA GLN A 119 -10.51 -0.78 17.95
C GLN A 119 -10.45 -0.38 16.47
N ALA A 120 -9.76 0.72 16.14
CA ALA A 120 -9.63 1.20 14.77
C ALA A 120 -8.95 0.18 13.84
N TYR A 121 -7.87 -0.45 14.31
CA TYR A 121 -7.14 -1.47 13.56
C TYR A 121 -8.00 -2.69 13.30
N ASN A 122 -8.65 -3.24 14.34
CA ASN A 122 -9.49 -4.43 14.21
C ASN A 122 -10.68 -4.17 13.28
N GLU A 123 -11.30 -2.99 13.35
CA GLU A 123 -12.39 -2.63 12.45
C GLU A 123 -11.90 -2.53 10.99
N CYS A 124 -10.76 -1.86 10.76
CA CYS A 124 -10.14 -1.77 9.44
C CYS A 124 -9.83 -3.15 8.85
N VAL A 125 -9.17 -4.04 9.61
CA VAL A 125 -8.82 -5.40 9.18
C VAL A 125 -10.08 -6.23 8.88
N ASN A 126 -11.08 -6.16 9.76
CA ASN A 126 -12.32 -6.92 9.57
C ASN A 126 -13.13 -6.42 8.37
N GLY A 127 -13.24 -5.10 8.20
CA GLY A 127 -13.89 -4.49 7.04
C GLY A 127 -13.16 -4.84 5.75
N PHE A 128 -11.82 -4.81 5.78
CA PHE A 128 -11.00 -5.19 4.64
C PHE A 128 -11.19 -6.67 4.28
N HIS A 129 -11.14 -7.60 5.22
CA HIS A 129 -11.36 -9.03 4.96
C HIS A 129 -12.73 -9.33 4.32
N GLN A 130 -13.74 -8.54 4.66
CA GLN A 130 -15.08 -8.66 4.08
C GLN A 130 -15.14 -8.11 2.65
N ARG A 131 -14.52 -6.95 2.40
CA ARG A 131 -14.49 -6.30 1.08
C ARG A 131 -13.52 -6.97 0.10
N HIS A 132 -12.41 -7.52 0.62
CA HIS A 132 -11.29 -8.09 -0.13
C HIS A 132 -10.89 -9.48 0.39
N PRO A 133 -11.75 -10.52 0.23
CA PRO A 133 -11.48 -11.85 0.77
C PRO A 133 -10.20 -12.48 0.21
N GLY A 134 -9.30 -12.92 1.10
CA GLY A 134 -8.06 -13.63 0.73
C GLY A 134 -6.84 -12.73 0.47
N GLU A 135 -6.95 -11.42 0.70
CA GLU A 135 -5.89 -10.45 0.45
C GLU A 135 -5.06 -10.04 1.69
N GLY A 136 -5.24 -10.76 2.80
CA GLY A 136 -4.60 -10.45 4.10
C GLY A 136 -5.25 -9.28 4.84
N ASP A 137 -4.53 -8.70 5.79
CA ASP A 137 -5.06 -7.73 6.78
C ASP A 137 -5.21 -6.28 6.25
N GLY A 138 -4.98 -6.04 4.95
CA GLY A 138 -5.26 -4.74 4.32
C GLY A 138 -4.27 -3.60 4.58
N ASP A 139 -3.14 -3.85 5.25
CA ASP A 139 -2.08 -2.85 5.54
C ASP A 139 -2.62 -1.54 6.14
N CYS A 140 -3.50 -1.69 7.14
CA CYS A 140 -4.16 -0.60 7.84
C CYS A 140 -3.16 0.44 8.41
N ARG A 141 -3.40 1.73 8.10
CA ARG A 141 -2.53 2.86 8.45
C ARG A 141 -3.27 3.94 9.23
N VAL A 142 -2.62 4.53 10.23
CA VAL A 142 -3.19 5.65 11.00
C VAL A 142 -3.11 6.92 10.15
N VAL A 143 -4.25 7.56 9.90
CA VAL A 143 -4.33 8.80 9.10
C VAL A 143 -4.81 10.00 9.90
N ALA A 144 -5.54 9.79 11.00
CA ALA A 144 -5.99 10.88 11.86
C ALA A 144 -5.92 10.49 13.34
N VAL A 145 -5.54 11.46 14.16
CA VAL A 145 -5.60 11.37 15.62
C VAL A 145 -6.24 12.65 16.12
N GLY A 146 -7.24 12.51 16.98
CA GLY A 146 -7.84 13.62 17.70
C GLY A 146 -7.79 13.35 19.19
N ALA A 147 -7.49 14.37 20.00
CA ALA A 147 -7.39 14.23 21.45
C ALA A 147 -7.92 15.46 22.19
N MET A 148 -8.44 15.22 23.38
CA MET A 148 -8.71 16.25 24.36
C MET A 148 -7.42 16.59 25.11
N LEU A 149 -6.98 17.84 25.01
CA LEU A 149 -5.75 18.27 25.68
C LEU A 149 -6.07 19.04 26.98
N GLY A 150 -5.10 19.03 27.90
CA GLY A 150 -4.99 19.97 29.01
C GLY A 150 -3.54 20.43 29.10
N ASP A 151 -3.30 21.74 29.18
CA ASP A 151 -1.95 22.32 29.28
C ASP A 151 -0.96 21.81 28.20
N ASN A 152 -1.44 21.69 26.96
CA ASN A 152 -0.69 21.16 25.80
C ASN A 152 -0.18 19.72 25.99
N ALA A 153 -0.84 18.93 26.83
CA ALA A 153 -0.56 17.53 27.05
C ALA A 153 -1.83 16.67 26.92
N TYR A 154 -1.66 15.43 26.49
CA TYR A 154 -2.71 14.42 26.50
C TYR A 154 -2.64 13.61 27.78
N HIS A 155 -3.73 13.70 28.57
CA HIS A 155 -3.83 13.12 29.90
C HIS A 155 -4.71 11.87 30.00
N GLY A 156 -5.30 11.43 28.90
CA GLY A 156 -6.32 10.37 28.92
C GLY A 156 -7.63 10.74 29.62
N THR A 157 -7.73 11.92 30.21
CA THR A 157 -8.87 12.42 30.98
C THR A 157 -9.62 13.51 30.23
N SER A 158 -10.90 13.70 30.57
CA SER A 158 -11.78 14.69 29.97
C SER A 158 -12.57 15.33 31.10
N TRP A 159 -12.89 16.60 30.90
CA TRP A 159 -13.49 17.47 31.88
C TRP A 159 -14.80 17.97 31.25
N GLN A 160 -15.95 17.97 31.92
CA GLN A 160 -17.25 18.34 31.29
C GLN A 160 -17.51 19.87 31.40
N GLU A 161 -18.33 20.54 30.55
CA GLU A 161 -19.74 20.21 30.26
C GLU A 161 -20.28 20.45 28.81
N ASP A 162 -19.53 20.97 27.83
CA ASP A 162 -20.11 21.35 26.50
C ASP A 162 -19.21 21.12 25.26
N ILE A 163 -18.21 20.22 25.35
CA ILE A 163 -17.08 20.15 24.38
C ILE A 163 -17.40 19.42 23.05
N ALA A 164 -18.63 18.94 22.86
CA ALA A 164 -19.10 18.33 21.60
C ALA A 164 -18.84 19.25 20.39
N SER A 165 -19.10 20.54 20.58
CA SER A 165 -18.89 21.57 19.56
C SER A 165 -17.42 21.66 19.14
N HIS A 166 -16.46 21.51 20.06
CA HIS A 166 -15.04 21.72 19.74
C HIS A 166 -14.44 20.62 18.87
N TRP A 167 -14.86 19.35 19.02
CA TRP A 167 -14.38 18.27 18.15
C TRP A 167 -14.80 18.46 16.70
N VAL A 168 -16.09 18.73 16.48
CA VAL A 168 -16.63 18.93 15.14
C VAL A 168 -16.19 20.28 14.58
N THR A 169 -16.19 21.35 15.38
CA THR A 169 -15.76 22.69 14.95
C THR A 169 -14.30 22.69 14.52
N TYR A 170 -13.41 22.07 15.31
CA TYR A 170 -12.00 21.99 14.93
C TYR A 170 -11.83 21.20 13.63
N TRP A 171 -12.49 20.04 13.51
CA TRP A 171 -12.43 19.24 12.30
C TRP A 171 -12.96 20.02 11.08
N ASP A 172 -14.12 20.65 11.19
CA ASP A 172 -14.74 21.43 10.12
C ASP A 172 -13.92 22.67 9.75
N GLN A 173 -13.19 23.26 10.69
CA GLN A 173 -12.36 24.44 10.46
C GLN A 173 -11.00 24.09 9.84
N TYR A 174 -10.35 23.01 10.30
CA TYR A 174 -8.93 22.76 10.00
C TYR A 174 -8.65 21.49 9.20
N ILE A 175 -9.54 20.49 9.24
CA ILE A 175 -9.31 19.19 8.57
C ILE A 175 -10.18 19.08 7.30
N LYS A 176 -11.48 19.28 7.44
CA LYS A 176 -12.47 19.13 6.35
C LYS A 176 -12.21 20.00 5.12
N PRO A 177 -11.80 21.28 5.24
CA PRO A 177 -11.60 22.14 4.07
C PRO A 177 -10.32 21.82 3.30
N VAL A 178 -9.39 21.05 3.89
CA VAL A 178 -8.08 20.76 3.31
C VAL A 178 -8.22 19.68 2.24
N GLU A 179 -7.51 19.87 1.12
CA GLU A 179 -7.28 18.81 0.13
C GLU A 179 -6.02 18.04 0.51
N TYR A 180 -6.16 16.74 0.70
CA TYR A 180 -5.07 15.81 1.01
C TYR A 180 -4.62 15.07 -0.23
N ASN A 181 -3.37 14.61 -0.25
CA ASN A 181 -2.79 14.01 -1.44
C ASN A 181 -2.29 12.59 -1.15
N TYR A 182 -3.19 11.63 -1.31
CA TYR A 182 -2.91 10.21 -1.12
C TYR A 182 -1.84 9.74 -2.11
N ALA A 183 -0.79 9.11 -1.58
CA ALA A 183 0.36 8.63 -2.34
C ALA A 183 1.03 9.71 -3.22
N GLY A 184 0.79 11.00 -2.94
CA GLY A 184 1.42 12.14 -3.59
C GLY A 184 0.90 12.46 -4.99
N THR A 185 -0.13 11.76 -5.46
CA THR A 185 -0.70 11.96 -6.81
C THR A 185 -2.22 11.95 -6.88
N ARG A 186 -2.95 11.57 -5.81
CA ARG A 186 -4.42 11.60 -5.76
C ARG A 186 -4.90 12.59 -4.72
N GLY A 187 -5.35 13.75 -5.20
CA GLY A 187 -6.06 14.74 -4.39
C GLY A 187 -7.42 14.22 -3.94
N TYR A 188 -7.76 14.40 -2.66
CA TYR A 188 -9.07 14.09 -2.12
C TYR A 188 -9.38 14.94 -0.88
N HIS A 189 -10.66 15.09 -0.58
CA HIS A 189 -11.12 15.63 0.69
C HIS A 189 -11.59 14.52 1.61
N VAL A 190 -11.55 14.73 2.92
CA VAL A 190 -11.99 13.72 3.91
C VAL A 190 -13.47 13.31 3.78
N TYR A 191 -14.31 14.13 3.13
CA TYR A 191 -15.70 13.81 2.83
C TYR A 191 -15.89 13.03 1.51
N ALA A 192 -14.82 12.82 0.73
CA ALA A 192 -14.90 12.05 -0.49
C ALA A 192 -15.17 10.57 -0.18
N PRO A 193 -16.11 9.91 -0.88
CA PRO A 193 -16.36 8.49 -0.70
C PRO A 193 -15.15 7.65 -1.10
N PHE A 194 -14.91 6.55 -0.37
CA PHE A 194 -13.85 5.61 -0.73
C PHE A 194 -14.12 4.93 -2.08
N GLU A 195 -13.07 4.56 -2.81
CA GLU A 195 -13.20 3.92 -4.12
C GLU A 195 -13.81 2.53 -4.04
N ASP A 196 -13.39 1.75 -3.05
CA ASP A 196 -13.80 0.37 -2.84
C ASP A 196 -15.03 0.23 -1.92
N ASP A 197 -15.39 1.30 -1.20
CA ASP A 197 -16.63 1.42 -0.46
C ASP A 197 -17.22 2.84 -0.59
N LYS A 198 -18.15 2.99 -1.53
CA LYS A 198 -18.80 4.27 -1.81
C LYS A 198 -19.76 4.74 -0.70
N SER A 199 -20.07 3.89 0.27
CA SER A 199 -20.95 4.25 1.39
C SER A 199 -20.22 4.96 2.52
N MET A 200 -18.89 4.93 2.51
CA MET A 200 -18.05 5.43 3.60
C MET A 200 -17.02 6.46 3.16
N SER A 201 -16.54 7.26 4.11
CA SER A 201 -15.49 8.27 3.94
C SER A 201 -14.78 8.51 5.27
N VAL A 202 -13.65 9.23 5.27
CA VAL A 202 -12.97 9.64 6.51
C VAL A 202 -13.89 10.47 7.40
N GLN A 203 -14.65 11.39 6.79
CA GLN A 203 -15.68 12.18 7.47
C GLN A 203 -16.77 11.29 8.07
N GLY A 204 -17.15 10.22 7.37
CA GLY A 204 -18.06 9.20 7.88
C GLY A 204 -17.53 8.60 9.18
N ILE A 205 -16.30 8.07 9.16
CA ILE A 205 -15.66 7.49 10.35
C ILE A 205 -15.56 8.52 11.49
N MET A 206 -15.19 9.77 11.20
CA MET A 206 -15.17 10.84 12.21
C MET A 206 -16.56 11.02 12.85
N ASN A 207 -17.62 11.14 12.03
CA ASN A 207 -18.98 11.29 12.52
C ASN A 207 -19.42 10.09 13.36
N GLU A 208 -19.03 8.87 12.98
CA GLU A 208 -19.31 7.67 13.77
C GLU A 208 -18.68 7.73 15.16
N ARG A 209 -17.39 8.07 15.25
CA ARG A 209 -16.65 8.08 16.53
C ARG A 209 -16.96 9.27 17.42
N VAL A 210 -17.29 10.41 16.84
CA VAL A 210 -17.56 11.63 17.61
C VAL A 210 -19.05 11.75 17.91
N CYS A 211 -19.93 11.34 17.00
CA CYS A 211 -21.36 11.64 17.03
C CYS A 211 -22.27 10.41 17.04
N GLY A 212 -21.72 9.18 17.13
CA GLY A 212 -22.51 7.96 17.27
C GLY A 212 -23.37 7.63 16.04
N ASN A 213 -22.79 7.74 14.85
CA ASN A 213 -23.41 7.41 13.54
C ASN A 213 -24.53 8.37 13.11
N ALA A 214 -24.53 9.62 13.60
CA ALA A 214 -25.46 10.63 13.12
C ALA A 214 -25.16 11.01 11.64
N ALA A 215 -26.18 11.04 10.78
CA ALA A 215 -26.06 11.39 9.35
C ALA A 215 -25.46 12.80 9.12
N SER A 216 -25.55 13.66 10.14
CA SER A 216 -24.76 14.87 10.31
C SER A 216 -24.56 15.05 11.82
N CYS A 217 -23.44 15.62 12.25
CA CYS A 217 -23.24 16.02 13.65
C CYS A 217 -23.87 17.40 13.85
N PRO A 218 -25.09 17.55 14.38
CA PRO A 218 -25.59 18.88 14.66
C PRO A 218 -24.82 19.45 15.86
N ALA A 219 -24.45 20.73 15.78
CA ALA A 219 -23.70 21.44 16.83
C ALA A 219 -24.39 21.41 18.21
N GLU A 220 -25.68 21.06 18.25
CA GLU A 220 -26.55 21.06 19.42
C GLU A 220 -26.91 19.66 19.98
N ASN A 221 -26.42 18.54 19.40
CA ASN A 221 -26.76 17.22 19.92
C ASN A 221 -25.98 16.87 21.20
N LYS A 222 -26.70 16.88 22.32
CA LYS A 222 -26.27 16.49 23.67
C LYS A 222 -26.00 14.99 23.87
N ALA A 223 -26.09 14.17 22.83
CA ALA A 223 -25.78 12.74 22.88
C ALA A 223 -24.47 12.44 22.11
N VAL A 224 -23.43 13.24 22.36
CA VAL A 224 -22.05 12.86 22.08
C VAL A 224 -21.65 11.78 23.07
N ILE A 225 -20.67 10.94 22.71
CA ILE A 225 -20.02 10.04 23.65
C ILE A 225 -19.45 10.93 24.77
N ASN A 226 -20.22 11.06 25.85
CA ASN A 226 -19.88 11.93 26.97
C ASN A 226 -18.46 11.58 27.37
N GLN A 227 -17.63 12.62 27.51
CA GLN A 227 -16.25 12.49 27.95
C GLN A 227 -15.27 11.92 26.92
N LEU A 228 -15.46 12.14 25.61
CA LEU A 228 -14.48 11.71 24.59
C LEU A 228 -13.05 12.23 24.90
N SER A 229 -12.09 11.31 24.93
CA SER A 229 -10.70 11.58 25.30
C SER A 229 -9.78 11.52 24.09
N ILE A 230 -9.93 10.47 23.26
CA ILE A 230 -9.13 10.26 22.05
C ILE A 230 -9.97 9.59 20.96
N VAL A 231 -9.67 9.93 19.72
CA VAL A 231 -10.19 9.28 18.51
C VAL A 231 -9.01 8.96 17.59
N VAL A 232 -9.02 7.75 17.03
CA VAL A 232 -8.04 7.29 16.03
C VAL A 232 -8.79 6.84 14.78
N ILE A 233 -8.36 7.31 13.62
CA ILE A 233 -8.90 6.91 12.31
C ILE A 233 -7.81 6.22 11.50
N VAL A 234 -8.17 5.06 10.97
CA VAL A 234 -7.31 4.16 10.23
C VAL A 234 -7.93 3.86 8.87
N LEU A 235 -7.10 3.83 7.82
CA LEU A 235 -7.51 3.45 6.46
C LEU A 235 -6.73 2.23 5.99
N ASP A 236 -7.38 1.36 5.22
CA ASP A 236 -6.70 0.26 4.56
C ASP A 236 -5.98 0.71 3.27
N LYS A 237 -5.20 -0.19 2.69
CA LYS A 237 -4.38 0.07 1.50
C LYS A 237 -5.16 0.54 0.28
N TYR A 238 -6.46 0.22 0.17
CA TYR A 238 -7.32 0.63 -0.95
C TYR A 238 -8.09 1.93 -0.70
N GLN A 239 -7.82 2.59 0.44
CA GLN A 239 -8.54 3.77 0.87
C GLN A 239 -7.62 4.99 1.05
N PRO A 240 -8.05 6.20 0.66
CA PRO A 240 -9.37 6.51 0.09
C PRO A 240 -9.55 5.97 -1.34
N ALA A 241 -8.45 5.54 -1.95
CA ALA A 241 -8.36 5.07 -3.31
C ALA A 241 -7.30 3.98 -3.40
N ALA A 242 -7.34 3.17 -4.45
CA ALA A 242 -6.39 2.07 -4.60
C ALA A 242 -4.92 2.57 -4.61
N PRO A 243 -3.97 1.84 -3.97
CA PRO A 243 -2.60 2.28 -3.86
C PRO A 243 -1.97 2.31 -5.24
N ILE A 244 -1.28 3.42 -5.53
CA ILE A 244 -0.54 3.55 -6.77
C ILE A 244 0.74 2.74 -6.60
N VAL A 245 0.71 1.50 -7.10
CA VAL A 245 1.87 0.63 -7.18
C VAL A 245 2.90 1.31 -8.08
N LYS A 246 3.98 1.86 -7.50
CA LYS A 246 5.13 2.34 -8.25
C LYS A 246 5.90 1.14 -8.77
N PHE A 247 5.47 0.68 -9.93
CA PHE A 247 6.02 -0.44 -10.67
C PHE A 247 7.41 -0.12 -11.26
N THR A 248 8.36 -1.05 -11.13
CA THR A 248 9.68 -0.97 -11.80
C THR A 248 9.91 -2.23 -12.64
N PRO A 249 9.61 -2.19 -13.95
CA PRO A 249 9.86 -3.33 -14.83
C PRO A 249 11.36 -3.50 -15.06
N THR A 250 11.84 -4.75 -15.04
CA THR A 250 13.18 -5.09 -15.50
C THR A 250 13.10 -6.00 -16.73
N ILE A 251 13.97 -5.82 -17.71
CA ILE A 251 14.11 -6.75 -18.84
C ILE A 251 15.34 -7.60 -18.65
N SER A 252 15.23 -8.89 -18.91
CA SER A 252 16.36 -9.81 -19.04
C SER A 252 16.31 -10.53 -20.39
N THR A 253 17.48 -10.75 -21.00
CA THR A 253 17.60 -11.42 -22.30
C THR A 253 18.34 -12.74 -22.13
N ASP A 254 17.83 -13.78 -22.79
CA ASP A 254 18.43 -15.10 -22.93
C ASP A 254 18.72 -15.34 -24.42
N ALA A 255 19.99 -15.53 -24.75
CA ALA A 255 20.49 -15.57 -26.13
C ALA A 255 21.55 -16.68 -26.30
N PRO A 256 21.67 -17.28 -27.50
CA PRO A 256 22.69 -18.29 -27.77
C PRO A 256 24.12 -17.73 -27.64
N HIS A 257 25.02 -18.53 -27.06
CA HIS A 257 26.37 -18.09 -26.64
C HIS A 257 27.32 -17.77 -27.82
N ILE A 258 27.04 -18.26 -29.02
CA ILE A 258 27.76 -17.94 -30.25
C ILE A 258 26.75 -17.93 -31.40
N ILE A 259 26.66 -16.82 -32.11
CA ILE A 259 25.87 -16.73 -33.35
C ILE A 259 26.82 -17.03 -34.51
N GLN A 260 26.59 -18.16 -35.19
CA GLN A 260 27.37 -18.53 -36.36
C GLN A 260 26.99 -17.66 -37.56
N GLU A 261 27.93 -17.45 -38.46
CA GLU A 261 27.65 -16.79 -39.74
C GLU A 261 26.53 -17.53 -40.48
N GLY A 262 25.52 -16.80 -40.96
CA GLY A 262 24.36 -17.39 -41.62
C GLY A 262 23.27 -17.94 -40.67
N GLN A 263 23.49 -17.89 -39.35
CA GLN A 263 22.46 -18.24 -38.37
C GLN A 263 21.42 -17.10 -38.25
N SER A 264 20.18 -17.47 -37.98
CA SER A 264 19.14 -16.48 -37.67
C SER A 264 19.32 -15.97 -36.24
N ILE A 265 19.08 -14.67 -36.04
CA ILE A 265 19.26 -14.02 -34.73
C ILE A 265 17.92 -14.06 -33.99
N THR A 266 17.91 -14.78 -32.88
CA THR A 266 16.72 -14.95 -32.04
C THR A 266 17.10 -14.78 -30.58
N ASP A 267 16.44 -13.85 -29.91
CA ASP A 267 16.59 -13.59 -28.48
C ASP A 267 15.27 -13.88 -27.78
N LYS A 268 15.35 -14.52 -26.60
CA LYS A 268 14.21 -14.62 -25.69
C LYS A 268 14.33 -13.51 -24.66
N VAL A 269 13.30 -12.69 -24.57
CA VAL A 269 13.25 -11.51 -23.71
C VAL A 269 12.15 -11.71 -22.68
N THR A 270 12.49 -11.52 -21.42
CA THR A 270 11.57 -11.67 -20.29
C THR A 270 11.44 -10.35 -19.55
N VAL A 271 10.22 -10.00 -19.14
CA VAL A 271 10.01 -8.94 -18.15
C VAL A 271 10.03 -9.57 -16.75
N GLY A 272 11.08 -9.26 -15.99
CA GLY A 272 11.26 -9.71 -14.61
C GLY A 272 10.49 -8.83 -13.65
N LEU A 273 9.39 -9.36 -13.13
CA LEU A 273 8.67 -8.81 -11.99
C LEU A 273 9.01 -9.58 -10.71
N LYS A 274 8.87 -8.92 -9.56
CA LYS A 274 8.97 -9.53 -8.24
C LYS A 274 7.61 -10.04 -7.77
N LEU A 275 7.64 -10.99 -6.83
CA LEU A 275 6.43 -11.48 -6.17
C LEU A 275 5.70 -10.32 -5.46
N GLY A 276 4.47 -10.04 -5.85
CA GLY A 276 3.67 -8.90 -5.37
C GLY A 276 3.45 -7.79 -6.41
N ASP A 277 4.23 -7.78 -7.50
CA ASP A 277 4.06 -6.79 -8.58
C ASP A 277 2.80 -7.10 -9.40
N LYS A 278 2.03 -6.05 -9.74
CA LYS A 278 0.89 -6.11 -10.67
C LYS A 278 1.08 -5.05 -11.76
N TRP A 279 0.69 -5.40 -12.99
CA TRP A 279 0.55 -4.41 -14.06
C TRP A 279 -0.73 -3.61 -13.83
N ALA A 280 -0.70 -2.31 -14.10
CA ALA A 280 -1.94 -1.56 -14.24
C ALA A 280 -2.61 -1.92 -15.58
N ASP A 281 -3.94 -2.02 -15.57
CA ASP A 281 -4.72 -2.33 -16.77
C ASP A 281 -4.46 -1.31 -17.87
N GLY A 282 -4.19 -1.80 -19.10
CA GLY A 282 -3.90 -0.96 -20.25
C GLY A 282 -2.48 -0.40 -20.33
N VAL A 283 -1.59 -0.71 -19.37
CA VAL A 283 -0.17 -0.34 -19.47
C VAL A 283 0.56 -1.34 -20.36
N SER A 284 1.30 -0.81 -21.34
CA SER A 284 2.21 -1.57 -22.18
C SER A 284 3.61 -0.98 -22.15
N ILE A 285 4.64 -1.83 -22.14
CA ILE A 285 6.03 -1.40 -22.27
C ILE A 285 6.54 -1.80 -23.64
N THR A 286 7.14 -0.85 -24.34
CA THR A 286 7.82 -1.10 -25.61
C THR A 286 9.33 -1.08 -25.43
N ALA A 287 9.97 -2.17 -25.84
CA ALA A 287 11.42 -2.31 -25.89
C ALA A 287 11.90 -2.39 -27.35
N LYS A 288 13.05 -1.78 -27.62
CA LYS A 288 13.72 -1.83 -28.92
C LYS A 288 15.07 -2.53 -28.79
N GLY A 289 15.22 -3.59 -29.58
CA GLY A 289 16.44 -4.38 -29.71
C GLY A 289 17.23 -3.93 -30.91
N TYR A 290 18.53 -3.73 -30.73
CA TYR A 290 19.47 -3.32 -31.77
C TYR A 290 20.56 -4.36 -31.89
N TYR A 291 20.83 -4.78 -33.12
CA TYR A 291 21.90 -5.72 -33.44
C TYR A 291 23.03 -4.98 -34.15
N PHE A 292 24.27 -5.36 -33.88
CA PHE A 292 25.47 -4.72 -34.42
C PHE A 292 26.51 -5.75 -34.83
N THR A 293 27.30 -5.44 -35.84
CA THR A 293 28.51 -6.18 -36.19
C THR A 293 29.75 -5.34 -35.92
N GLY A 294 30.86 -5.95 -35.52
CA GLY A 294 32.15 -5.26 -35.38
C GLY A 294 33.07 -5.92 -34.37
N SER A 295 34.16 -5.22 -34.02
CA SER A 295 35.13 -5.76 -33.05
C SER A 295 34.50 -5.95 -31.69
N LYS A 296 34.51 -7.20 -31.23
CA LYS A 296 34.06 -7.65 -29.92
C LYS A 296 34.57 -6.71 -28.82
N ASP A 297 35.88 -6.68 -28.60
CA ASP A 297 36.47 -6.00 -27.44
C ASP A 297 36.20 -4.49 -27.40
N VAL A 298 35.92 -3.89 -28.56
CA VAL A 298 35.67 -2.47 -28.70
C VAL A 298 34.20 -2.14 -28.42
N ILE A 299 33.27 -2.88 -29.03
CA ILE A 299 31.82 -2.76 -28.74
C ILE A 299 31.55 -3.14 -27.28
N LEU A 300 32.23 -4.18 -26.79
CA LEU A 300 32.10 -4.67 -25.43
C LEU A 300 32.59 -3.68 -24.37
N LYS A 301 33.48 -2.73 -24.70
CA LYS A 301 33.92 -1.64 -23.80
C LYS A 301 32.91 -0.49 -23.72
N GLN A 302 32.16 -0.22 -24.78
CA GLN A 302 31.12 0.81 -24.81
C GLN A 302 29.79 0.36 -24.15
N ARG A 303 29.80 -0.78 -23.45
CA ARG A 303 28.60 -1.50 -22.98
C ARG A 303 27.76 -0.81 -21.91
N GLN A 304 28.23 0.25 -21.28
CA GLN A 304 27.47 0.87 -20.19
C GLN A 304 26.54 1.96 -20.72
N TYR A 305 25.37 1.54 -21.19
CA TYR A 305 24.24 2.47 -21.22
C TYR A 305 23.87 2.79 -19.78
N THR A 306 24.11 4.03 -19.37
CA THR A 306 23.76 4.57 -18.05
C THR A 306 22.27 4.88 -17.93
N GLY A 307 21.47 4.45 -18.92
CA GLY A 307 20.01 4.46 -19.00
C GLY A 307 19.32 5.81 -18.81
N ASP A 308 19.98 6.85 -19.29
CA ASP A 308 19.33 8.10 -19.65
C ASP A 308 18.22 7.83 -20.67
N LYS A 309 16.97 7.89 -20.22
CA LYS A 309 15.78 7.52 -21.03
C LYS A 309 15.39 8.53 -22.10
N THR A 310 16.15 9.61 -22.24
CA THR A 310 15.87 10.61 -23.26
C THR A 310 16.27 10.10 -24.64
N ASP A 311 15.61 10.59 -25.68
CA ASP A 311 16.03 10.37 -27.07
C ASP A 311 17.49 10.79 -27.28
N ALA A 312 17.95 11.81 -26.54
CA ALA A 312 19.33 12.30 -26.56
C ALA A 312 20.31 11.29 -25.95
N GLY A 313 20.01 10.75 -24.76
CA GLY A 313 20.82 9.73 -24.10
C GLY A 313 20.91 8.44 -24.92
N PHE A 314 19.78 8.02 -25.50
CA PHE A 314 19.74 6.88 -26.41
C PHE A 314 20.58 7.11 -27.68
N LYS A 315 20.41 8.26 -28.33
CA LYS A 315 21.19 8.61 -29.53
C LYS A 315 22.68 8.71 -29.23
N ALA A 316 23.06 9.22 -28.06
CA ALA A 316 24.45 9.26 -27.61
C ALA A 316 25.04 7.84 -27.46
N TYR A 317 24.29 6.90 -26.86
CA TYR A 317 24.71 5.50 -26.75
C TYR A 317 24.93 4.84 -28.11
N LEU A 318 23.97 4.98 -29.04
CA LEU A 318 24.12 4.46 -30.40
C LEU A 318 25.35 5.06 -31.10
N THR A 319 25.51 6.38 -31.00
CA THR A 319 26.65 7.10 -31.60
C THR A 319 27.99 6.58 -31.04
N ASN A 320 28.04 6.22 -29.75
CA ASN A 320 29.25 5.67 -29.15
C ASN A 320 29.58 4.27 -29.68
N ILE A 321 28.57 3.43 -29.93
CA ILE A 321 28.77 2.12 -30.58
C ILE A 321 29.28 2.30 -32.00
N GLU A 322 28.70 3.22 -32.76
CA GLU A 322 29.13 3.54 -34.14
C GLU A 322 30.57 4.06 -34.19
N LYS A 323 30.92 5.03 -33.33
CA LYS A 323 32.30 5.54 -33.21
C LYS A 323 33.30 4.47 -32.83
N ALA A 324 32.86 3.45 -32.12
CA ALA A 324 33.66 2.30 -31.73
C ALA A 324 33.77 1.24 -32.85
N GLY A 325 33.30 1.56 -34.06
CA GLY A 325 33.37 0.68 -35.23
C GLY A 325 32.26 -0.38 -35.27
N GLY A 326 31.21 -0.23 -34.47
CA GLY A 326 30.00 -1.03 -34.58
C GLY A 326 29.14 -0.57 -35.76
N VAL A 327 28.63 -1.51 -36.55
CA VAL A 327 27.70 -1.24 -37.65
C VAL A 327 26.36 -1.86 -37.31
N GLN A 328 25.30 -1.06 -37.27
CA GLN A 328 23.96 -1.55 -36.96
C GLN A 328 23.46 -2.49 -38.07
N LEU A 329 22.92 -3.63 -37.66
CA LEU A 329 22.38 -4.66 -38.54
C LEU A 329 20.85 -4.51 -38.64
N GLY A 330 20.40 -3.76 -39.64
CA GLY A 330 18.97 -3.57 -39.92
C GLY A 330 18.25 -2.66 -38.92
N ASP A 331 16.93 -2.58 -39.07
CA ASP A 331 16.08 -1.76 -38.22
C ASP A 331 15.90 -2.39 -36.83
N PRO A 332 15.63 -1.57 -35.80
CA PRO A 332 15.38 -2.09 -34.46
C PRO A 332 14.21 -3.07 -34.42
N VAL A 333 14.39 -4.17 -33.70
CA VAL A 333 13.32 -5.11 -33.40
C VAL A 333 12.51 -4.56 -32.22
N THR A 334 11.19 -4.49 -32.35
CA THR A 334 10.33 -3.93 -31.31
C THR A 334 9.51 -5.03 -30.63
N LEU A 335 9.50 -5.05 -29.30
CA LEU A 335 8.65 -5.92 -28.49
C LEU A 335 7.75 -5.07 -27.60
N THR A 336 6.48 -5.46 -27.48
CA THR A 336 5.51 -4.80 -26.59
C THR A 336 4.96 -5.79 -25.58
N PHE A 337 5.16 -5.50 -24.31
CA PHE A 337 4.69 -6.32 -23.19
C PHE A 337 3.44 -5.69 -22.57
N THR A 338 2.39 -6.48 -22.46
CA THR A 338 1.14 -6.14 -21.76
C THR A 338 0.95 -7.16 -20.65
N GLY A 339 1.78 -7.10 -19.61
CA GLY A 339 1.79 -8.10 -18.52
C GLY A 339 3.12 -8.85 -18.32
N ILE A 340 3.10 -9.83 -17.41
CA ILE A 340 4.21 -10.77 -17.20
C ILE A 340 4.30 -11.69 -18.42
N GLY A 341 5.51 -11.92 -18.92
CA GLY A 341 5.69 -12.89 -19.99
C GLY A 341 7.10 -12.94 -20.57
N ASN A 342 7.29 -14.01 -21.34
CA ASN A 342 8.46 -14.20 -22.20
C ASN A 342 8.01 -13.93 -23.63
N GLN A 343 8.75 -13.10 -24.36
CA GLN A 343 8.58 -12.92 -25.78
C GLN A 343 9.86 -13.28 -26.51
N THR A 344 9.73 -13.68 -27.77
CA THR A 344 10.88 -13.96 -28.63
C THR A 344 10.98 -12.84 -29.64
N ALA A 345 12.15 -12.22 -29.70
CA ALA A 345 12.52 -11.29 -30.74
C ALA A 345 13.35 -12.01 -31.79
N THR A 346 13.02 -11.78 -33.06
CA THR A 346 13.79 -12.32 -34.18
C THR A 346 14.09 -11.18 -35.13
N LEU A 347 15.38 -10.99 -35.42
CA LEU A 347 15.75 -10.18 -36.56
C LEU A 347 15.70 -11.09 -37.79
N ASN A 348 14.84 -10.76 -38.75
CA ASN A 348 14.65 -11.52 -39.99
C ASN A 348 15.82 -11.33 -40.98
N LYS A 349 17.05 -11.26 -40.48
CA LYS A 349 18.29 -11.20 -41.25
C LYS A 349 19.25 -12.28 -40.75
N LYS A 350 20.07 -12.78 -41.66
CA LYS A 350 21.15 -13.70 -41.31
C LYS A 350 22.29 -12.93 -40.65
N ALA A 351 22.79 -13.44 -39.53
CA ALA A 351 23.89 -12.84 -38.79
C ALA A 351 25.20 -13.02 -39.55
N PRO A 352 25.99 -11.96 -39.75
CA PRO A 352 27.40 -12.07 -40.06
C PRO A 352 28.19 -12.55 -38.83
N ALA A 353 29.46 -12.93 -39.02
CA ALA A 353 30.37 -13.18 -37.91
C ALA A 353 30.46 -11.96 -36.96
N ASN A 354 30.65 -12.22 -35.66
CA ASN A 354 30.79 -11.18 -34.62
C ASN A 354 29.58 -10.24 -34.47
N THR A 355 28.38 -10.82 -34.46
CA THR A 355 27.13 -10.09 -34.21
C THR A 355 26.83 -9.97 -32.71
N TRP A 356 26.35 -8.81 -32.28
CA TRP A 356 26.02 -8.44 -30.89
C TRP A 356 24.62 -7.84 -30.81
N GLY A 357 23.89 -8.07 -29.72
CA GLY A 357 22.56 -7.50 -29.47
C GLY A 357 22.50 -6.68 -28.18
N THR A 358 21.69 -5.63 -28.16
CA THR A 358 21.37 -4.84 -26.96
C THR A 358 19.91 -4.40 -26.98
N TRP A 359 19.33 -4.18 -25.80
CA TRP A 359 17.93 -3.78 -25.63
C TRP A 359 17.84 -2.45 -24.88
N VAL A 360 16.98 -1.56 -25.36
CA VAL A 360 16.64 -0.29 -24.69
C VAL A 360 15.13 -0.12 -24.60
N PHE A 361 14.69 0.72 -23.66
CA PHE A 361 13.30 1.11 -23.53
C PHE A 361 13.01 2.31 -24.42
N ASP A 362 11.89 2.29 -25.14
CA ASP A 362 11.36 3.50 -25.78
C ASP A 362 10.51 4.27 -24.75
N GLY A 363 10.87 5.53 -24.51
CA GLY A 363 10.24 6.41 -23.52
C GLY A 363 8.83 6.89 -23.89
N LYS A 364 8.20 6.37 -24.96
CA LYS A 364 6.78 6.61 -25.23
C LYS A 364 5.88 5.79 -24.28
N THR A 365 6.02 6.03 -22.98
CA THR A 365 5.06 5.55 -21.97
C THR A 365 3.84 6.45 -21.98
N SER A 366 2.68 5.85 -22.21
CA SER A 366 1.43 6.32 -21.60
C SER A 366 1.56 6.19 -20.07
N GLY A 367 2.06 7.24 -19.41
CA GLY A 367 2.06 7.38 -17.95
C GLY A 367 3.40 7.19 -17.23
N THR A 368 3.57 7.93 -16.12
CA THR A 368 4.78 8.04 -15.28
C THR A 368 5.28 6.69 -14.77
N VAL A 369 6.36 6.17 -15.39
CA VAL A 369 7.12 5.03 -14.86
C VAL A 369 8.61 5.39 -14.89
N ALA A 370 9.16 5.65 -13.70
CA ALA A 370 10.59 5.86 -13.51
C ALA A 370 11.32 4.51 -13.67
N GLY A 371 11.66 4.14 -14.90
CA GLY A 371 12.48 2.95 -15.15
C GLY A 371 13.92 3.05 -14.63
N PHE A 372 14.50 1.90 -14.29
CA PHE A 372 15.89 1.55 -14.59
C PHE A 372 16.13 0.09 -14.19
N VAL A 373 16.61 -0.75 -15.13
CA VAL A 373 17.85 -1.56 -15.09
C VAL A 373 17.95 -2.22 -16.47
N GLY A 374 19.04 -1.91 -17.17
CA GLY A 374 19.37 -2.52 -18.45
C GLY A 374 19.50 -4.03 -18.33
N GLY A 375 18.75 -4.74 -19.17
CA GLY A 375 18.98 -6.15 -19.44
C GLY A 375 20.30 -6.29 -20.19
N ARG A 376 21.30 -6.86 -19.51
CA ARG A 376 22.60 -7.15 -20.09
C ARG A 376 22.46 -8.32 -21.07
N CYS A 377 22.70 -8.10 -22.36
CA CYS A 377 23.43 -9.07 -23.17
C CYS A 377 24.92 -8.73 -23.07
N ALA A 378 25.50 -8.98 -21.90
CA ALA A 378 26.94 -9.03 -21.78
C ALA A 378 27.38 -10.47 -22.02
N LEU A 379 27.51 -10.87 -23.29
CA LEU A 379 28.22 -12.12 -23.60
C LEU A 379 29.72 -11.95 -23.31
N ILE A 380 30.27 -12.93 -22.61
CA ILE A 380 31.68 -13.34 -22.71
C ILE A 380 31.84 -14.15 -23.98
#